data_AF-L0JGQ4-F1
#
_entry.id   AF-L0JGQ4-F1
#
_cell.length_a   1.000
_cell.length_b   1.000
_cell.length_c   1.000
_cell.angle_alpha   90.00
_cell.angle_beta   90.00
_cell.angle_gamma   90.00
#
_symmetry.space_group_name_H-M   'P 1'
#
loop_
_entity.id
_entity.type
_entity.pdbx_description
1 polymer ?
#
loop_
_entity_poly.entity_id
_entity_poly.type
_entity_poly.pdbx_seq_one_letter_code
_entity_poly.pdbx_strand_id
1 'polypeptide(L)'
;MSSNTPSPEVVRVSQKGQATIPKALREKFGIETPGEVFVYEESDRIVIEPVPSPDELHGIHADARESGSITERMRKLRDADHRREEEQFERLRPESDE
;
A
#
# COMPACT_ATOMS: atom_id res chain seq x y z
N MET A 1 3.38 -3.78 25.37
CA MET A 1 3.32 -5.05 24.62
C MET A 1 4.73 -5.33 24.15
N SER A 2 5.53 -6.07 24.92
CA SER A 2 6.93 -6.34 24.58
C SER A 2 6.98 -7.35 23.45
N SER A 3 7.41 -6.92 22.26
CA SER A 3 7.63 -7.84 21.14
C SER A 3 8.79 -8.76 21.49
N ASN A 4 8.52 -10.07 21.40
CA ASN A 4 9.50 -11.11 21.65
C ASN A 4 10.46 -11.13 20.44
N THR A 5 11.59 -10.43 20.53
CA THR A 5 12.59 -10.45 19.45
C THR A 5 13.43 -11.72 19.57
N PRO A 6 13.47 -12.59 18.53
CA PRO A 6 14.40 -13.71 18.49
C PRO A 6 15.84 -13.18 18.60
N SER A 7 16.71 -13.93 19.28
CA SER A 7 18.12 -13.61 19.47
C SER A 7 18.82 -13.25 18.15
N PRO A 8 19.73 -12.25 18.12
CA PRO A 8 20.47 -11.88 16.92
C PRO A 8 21.32 -13.04 16.40
N GLU A 9 21.26 -13.30 15.09
CA GLU A 9 22.10 -14.29 14.40
C GLU A 9 23.33 -13.59 13.81
N VAL A 10 24.53 -14.14 14.05
CA VAL A 10 25.78 -13.59 13.52
C VAL A 10 26.03 -14.14 12.12
N VAL A 11 26.01 -13.28 11.11
CA VAL A 11 26.34 -13.62 9.72
C VAL A 11 27.72 -13.08 9.35
N ARG A 12 28.43 -13.81 8.49
CA ARG A 12 29.71 -13.36 7.93
C ARG A 12 29.46 -12.43 6.76
N VAL A 13 30.25 -11.36 6.69
CA VAL A 13 30.30 -10.46 5.54
C VAL A 13 31.47 -10.88 4.65
N SER A 14 31.22 -11.03 3.35
CA SER A 14 32.26 -11.35 2.39
C SER A 14 33.23 -10.16 2.19
N GLN A 15 34.40 -10.40 1.59
CA GLN A 15 35.34 -9.32 1.24
C GLN A 15 34.73 -8.28 0.29
N LYS A 16 33.68 -8.65 -0.43
CA LYS A 16 32.93 -7.76 -1.33
C LYS A 16 31.77 -7.05 -0.64
N GLY A 17 31.61 -7.20 0.68
CA GLY A 17 30.54 -6.57 1.45
C GLY A 17 29.19 -7.29 1.39
N GLN A 18 29.14 -8.54 0.93
CA GLN A 18 27.88 -9.30 0.85
C GLN A 18 27.59 -10.02 2.16
N ALA A 19 26.37 -9.92 2.66
CA ALA A 19 25.85 -10.70 3.77
C ALA A 19 24.63 -11.52 3.32
N THR A 20 24.58 -12.79 3.70
CA THR A 20 23.46 -13.66 3.35
C THR A 20 22.35 -13.50 4.38
N ILE A 21 21.12 -13.24 3.93
CA ILE A 21 19.94 -13.22 4.81
C ILE A 21 19.57 -14.68 5.16
N PRO A 22 19.56 -15.07 6.45
CA PRO A 22 19.18 -16.40 6.89
C PRO A 22 17.80 -16.82 6.36
N LYS A 23 17.64 -18.12 6.07
CA LYS A 23 16.41 -18.68 5.49
C LYS A 23 15.15 -18.32 6.32
N ALA A 24 15.24 -18.43 7.64
CA ALA A 24 14.13 -18.12 8.54
C ALA A 24 13.66 -16.66 8.43
N LEU A 25 14.59 -15.72 8.25
CA LEU A 25 14.26 -14.31 8.05
C LEU A 25 13.68 -14.06 6.66
N ARG A 26 14.24 -14.68 5.61
CA ARG A 26 13.68 -14.58 4.25
C ARG A 26 12.23 -15.05 4.19
N GLU A 27 11.95 -16.22 4.75
CA GLU A 27 10.58 -16.78 4.77
C GLU A 27 9.63 -15.93 5.60
N LYS A 28 10.08 -15.41 6.76
CA LYS A 28 9.26 -14.56 7.63
C LYS A 28 8.86 -13.24 6.97
N PHE A 29 9.77 -12.65 6.20
CA PHE A 29 9.57 -11.34 5.57
C PHE A 29 9.22 -11.44 4.08
N GLY A 30 8.93 -12.63 3.56
CA GLY A 30 8.52 -12.81 2.16
C GLY A 30 9.59 -12.44 1.13
N ILE A 31 10.87 -12.52 1.49
CA ILE A 31 11.98 -12.18 0.58
C ILE A 31 12.26 -13.40 -0.31
N GLU A 32 11.70 -13.37 -1.53
CA GLU A 32 11.97 -14.40 -2.54
C GLU A 32 13.41 -14.32 -3.07
N THR A 33 13.89 -15.45 -3.60
CA THR A 33 15.20 -15.50 -4.25
C THR A 33 15.12 -16.18 -5.62
N PRO A 34 15.69 -15.58 -6.69
CA PRO A 34 16.33 -14.26 -6.73
C PRO A 34 15.31 -13.13 -6.54
N GLY A 35 15.67 -12.08 -5.82
CA GLY A 35 14.77 -10.96 -5.49
C GLY A 35 15.54 -9.70 -5.09
N GLU A 36 14.80 -8.61 -4.87
CA GLU A 36 15.33 -7.28 -4.53
C GLU A 36 14.82 -6.83 -3.16
N VAL A 37 15.63 -6.02 -2.47
CA VAL A 37 15.31 -5.45 -1.14
C VAL A 37 15.72 -3.99 -1.09
N PHE A 38 14.97 -3.17 -0.35
CA PHE A 38 15.41 -1.84 0.05
C PHE A 38 16.44 -1.99 1.18
N VAL A 39 17.51 -1.19 1.10
CA VAL A 39 18.56 -1.12 2.13
C VAL A 39 18.80 0.36 2.45
N TYR A 40 18.56 0.76 3.69
CA TYR A 40 18.77 2.13 4.15
C TYR A 40 19.14 2.18 5.63
N GLU A 41 19.53 3.36 6.09
CA GLU A 41 19.90 3.61 7.49
C GLU A 41 18.73 4.20 8.27
N GLU A 42 18.46 3.64 9.46
CA GLU A 42 17.50 4.19 10.41
C GLU A 42 18.01 3.95 11.84
N SER A 43 18.09 5.02 12.65
CA SER A 43 18.49 4.93 14.07
C SER A 43 19.80 4.16 14.29
N ASP A 44 20.85 4.47 13.52
CA ASP A 44 22.16 3.82 13.53
C ASP A 44 22.13 2.31 13.21
N ARG A 45 21.12 1.87 12.45
CA ARG A 45 20.94 0.48 12.02
C ARG A 45 20.75 0.40 10.52
N ILE A 46 21.26 -0.67 9.92
CA ILE A 46 20.93 -1.03 8.54
C ILE A 46 19.58 -1.75 8.58
N VAL A 47 18.59 -1.17 7.90
CA VAL A 47 17.26 -1.75 7.71
C VAL A 47 17.19 -2.38 6.33
N ILE A 48 16.59 -3.57 6.26
CA ILE A 48 16.37 -4.32 5.02
C ILE A 48 14.87 -4.60 4.91
N GLU A 49 14.23 -4.14 3.84
CA GLU A 49 12.81 -4.34 3.58
C GLU A 49 12.58 -5.01 2.21
N PRO A 50 11.61 -5.92 2.08
CA PRO A 50 11.26 -6.51 0.78
C PRO A 50 10.74 -5.43 -0.19
N VAL A 51 11.08 -5.55 -1.48
CA VAL A 51 10.43 -4.75 -2.52
C VAL A 51 9.07 -5.39 -2.84
N PRO A 52 7.94 -4.66 -2.69
CA PRO A 52 6.64 -5.20 -3.02
C PRO A 52 6.54 -5.47 -4.53
N SER A 53 6.00 -6.64 -4.89
CA SER A 53 5.74 -7.00 -6.28
C SER A 53 4.66 -6.12 -6.90
N PRO A 54 4.61 -6.00 -8.24
CA PRO A 54 3.51 -5.32 -8.94
C PRO A 54 2.12 -5.88 -8.59
N ASP A 55 2.03 -7.17 -8.28
CA ASP A 55 0.79 -7.83 -7.85
C ASP A 55 0.36 -7.39 -6.44
N GLU A 56 1.32 -7.10 -5.55
CA GLU A 56 1.06 -6.48 -4.23
C GLU A 56 0.81 -4.96 -4.34
N LEU A 57 1.42 -4.30 -5.33
CA LEU A 57 1.23 -2.88 -5.64
C LEU A 57 -0.10 -2.56 -6.34
N HIS A 58 -0.85 -3.58 -6.80
CA HIS A 58 -2.29 -3.43 -7.07
C HIS A 58 -3.11 -3.10 -5.81
N GLY A 59 -2.44 -2.81 -4.71
CA GLY A 59 -2.98 -2.30 -3.46
C GLY A 59 -2.30 -1.03 -2.96
N ILE A 60 -2.05 0.00 -3.78
CA ILE A 60 -1.71 1.35 -3.27
C ILE A 60 -2.74 1.90 -2.24
N HIS A 61 -3.85 1.18 -2.01
CA HIS A 61 -4.87 1.42 -1.00
C HIS A 61 -5.27 0.17 -0.17
N ALA A 62 -4.46 -0.90 -0.10
CA ALA A 62 -4.86 -2.17 0.53
C ALA A 62 -4.84 -2.18 2.08
N ASP A 63 -4.04 -1.31 2.74
CA ASP A 63 -3.95 -1.32 4.21
C ASP A 63 -5.07 -0.54 4.94
N ALA A 64 -6.10 -0.05 4.23
CA ALA A 64 -7.15 0.72 4.89
C ALA A 64 -8.58 0.54 4.35
N ARG A 65 -8.89 -0.46 3.52
CA ARG A 65 -10.20 -0.47 2.86
C ARG A 65 -10.83 -1.84 2.72
N GLU A 66 -11.95 -1.98 3.44
CA GLU A 66 -13.05 -2.90 3.13
C GLU A 66 -13.35 -2.86 1.63
N SER A 67 -12.96 -3.94 0.95
CA SER A 67 -13.16 -4.17 -0.48
C SER A 67 -14.66 -4.08 -0.81
N GLY A 68 -15.07 -2.96 -1.39
CA GLY A 68 -16.48 -2.67 -1.72
C GLY A 68 -16.93 -1.26 -1.34
N SER A 69 -16.34 -0.67 -0.30
CA SER A 69 -16.78 0.62 0.26
C SER A 69 -16.51 1.83 -0.65
N ILE A 70 -15.38 1.86 -1.36
CA ILE A 70 -14.99 3.02 -2.19
C ILE A 70 -15.87 3.13 -3.44
N THR A 71 -16.07 2.02 -4.14
CA THR A 71 -16.84 2.01 -5.39
C THR A 71 -18.29 2.41 -5.12
N GLU A 72 -18.85 1.93 -4.01
CA GLU A 72 -20.18 2.32 -3.57
C GLU A 72 -20.23 3.80 -3.13
N ARG A 73 -19.21 4.29 -2.42
CA ARG A 73 -19.09 5.71 -2.05
C ARG A 73 -18.95 6.62 -3.26
N MET A 74 -18.18 6.22 -4.28
CA MET A 74 -18.06 6.96 -5.53
C MET A 74 -19.37 6.99 -6.32
N ARG A 75 -20.13 5.89 -6.38
CA ARG A 75 -21.48 5.88 -6.99
C ARG A 75 -22.41 6.85 -6.26
N LYS A 76 -22.49 6.77 -4.92
CA LYS A 76 -23.31 7.68 -4.11
C LYS A 76 -22.96 9.15 -4.32
N LEU A 77 -21.67 9.49 -4.47
CA LEU A 77 -21.24 10.85 -4.74
C LEU A 77 -21.66 11.32 -6.14
N ARG A 78 -21.51 10.48 -7.18
CA ARG A 78 -21.96 10.80 -8.54
C ARG A 78 -23.47 10.97 -8.63
N ASP A 79 -24.24 10.10 -7.99
CA ASP A 79 -25.71 10.19 -7.97
C ASP A 79 -26.21 11.42 -7.19
N ALA A 80 -25.47 11.86 -6.17
CA ALA A 80 -25.77 13.10 -5.45
C ALA A 80 -25.38 14.35 -6.24
N ASP A 81 -24.37 14.28 -7.10
CA ASP A 81 -23.97 15.37 -7.98
C ASP A 81 -24.96 15.53 -9.12
N HIS A 82 -25.32 14.43 -9.78
CA HIS A 82 -26.30 14.42 -10.88
C HIS A 82 -27.64 15.02 -10.46
N ARG A 83 -28.16 14.64 -9.27
CA ARG A 83 -29.40 15.23 -8.75
C ARG A 83 -29.29 16.73 -8.51
N ARG A 84 -28.15 17.20 -7.99
CA ARG A 84 -27.92 18.64 -7.77
C ARG A 84 -27.85 19.38 -9.10
N GLU A 85 -27.23 18.79 -10.11
CA GLU A 85 -27.18 19.36 -11.46
C GLU A 85 -28.57 19.39 -12.11
N GLU A 86 -29.38 18.34 -11.98
CA GLU A 86 -30.76 18.28 -12.49
C GLU A 86 -31.66 19.33 -11.82
N GLU A 87 -31.61 19.46 -10.49
CA GLU A 87 -32.37 20.47 -9.74
C GLU A 87 -31.96 21.91 -10.12
N GLN A 88 -30.67 22.13 -10.37
CA GLN A 88 -30.15 23.42 -10.83
C GLN A 88 -30.61 23.70 -12.27
N PHE A 89 -30.58 22.69 -13.13
CA PHE A 89 -31.08 22.79 -14.50
C PHE A 89 -32.57 23.10 -14.53
N GLU A 90 -33.40 22.43 -13.72
CA GLU A 90 -34.83 22.70 -13.62
C GLU A 90 -35.13 24.11 -13.10
N ARG A 91 -34.38 24.59 -12.10
CA ARG A 91 -34.54 25.93 -11.55
C ARG A 91 -34.14 27.04 -12.53
N LEU A 92 -33.21 26.73 -13.44
CA LEU A 92 -32.73 27.63 -14.48
C LEU A 92 -33.48 27.46 -15.80
N ARG A 93 -34.47 26.56 -15.89
CA ARG A 93 -35.37 26.52 -17.05
C ARG A 93 -36.20 27.80 -17.03
N PRO A 94 -36.05 28.69 -18.03
CA PRO A 94 -37.00 29.79 -18.17
C PRO A 94 -38.40 29.19 -18.36
N GLU A 95 -39.41 29.76 -17.70
CA GLU A 95 -40.79 29.53 -18.10
C GLU A 95 -40.86 29.91 -19.58
N SER A 96 -41.15 28.92 -20.43
CA SER A 96 -41.37 29.19 -21.84
C SER A 96 -42.60 30.09 -21.92
N ASP A 97 -42.40 31.39 -22.11
CA ASP A 97 -43.47 32.32 -22.48
C ASP A 97 -44.10 31.80 -23.79
N GLU A 98 -45.41 31.53 -23.74
CA GLU A 98 -46.28 31.20 -24.88
C GLU A 98 -46.37 32.36 -25.90
#